data_AF-A0A518IMC1-F1
#
_entry.id   AF-A0A518IMC1-F1
#
_cell.length_a   1.000
_cell.length_b   1.000
_cell.length_c   1.000
_cell.angle_alpha   90.00
_cell.angle_beta   90.00
_cell.angle_gamma   90.00
#
_symmetry.space_group_name_H-M   'P 1'
#
loop_
_entity.id
_entity.type
_entity.pdbx_description
1 polymer ?
#
loop_
_entity_poly.entity_id
_entity_poly.type
_entity_poly.pdbx_seq_one_letter_code
_entity_poly.pdbx_strand_id
1 'polypeptide(L)'
;MRNIFLVTYDIRDDKRLRKVHKTMRNWGDHLQYSVFECQLSQHDLITLKDQLSQIIHHSNDQVLLVDLGPAAGRGERVIEALGQPYTALASPCLIV
;
A
#
# COMPACT_ATOMS: atom_id res chain seq x y z
N MET A 1 -7.70 -16.50 -1.01
CA MET A 1 -8.41 -15.28 -1.49
C MET A 1 -7.56 -14.07 -1.17
N ARG A 2 -7.62 -13.03 -2.00
CA ARG A 2 -6.86 -11.79 -1.81
C ARG A 2 -7.82 -10.63 -1.53
N ASN A 3 -7.40 -9.74 -0.65
CA ASN A 3 -8.08 -8.50 -0.36
C ASN A 3 -7.26 -7.33 -0.88
N ILE A 4 -7.94 -6.23 -1.21
CA ILE A 4 -7.28 -4.98 -1.54
C ILE A 4 -7.01 -4.22 -0.24
N PHE A 5 -5.77 -3.80 -0.07
CA PHE A 5 -5.33 -2.96 1.03
C PHE A 5 -4.88 -1.61 0.52
N LEU A 6 -5.35 -0.54 1.15
CA LEU A 6 -4.73 0.77 1.02
C LEU A 6 -3.65 0.86 2.11
N VAL A 7 -2.40 0.98 1.68
CA VAL A 7 -1.25 1.15 2.57
C VAL A 7 -0.80 2.60 2.49
N THR A 8 -0.86 3.30 3.62
CA THR A 8 -0.41 4.69 3.71
C THR A 8 0.69 4.81 4.75
N TYR A 9 1.59 5.77 4.58
CA TYR A 9 2.68 5.99 5.53
C TYR A 9 2.99 7.47 5.78
N ASP A 10 3.26 7.80 7.04
CA ASP A 10 3.85 9.07 7.48
C ASP A 10 5.21 8.75 8.11
N ILE A 11 6.29 8.98 7.36
CA ILE A 11 7.67 8.63 7.75
C ILE A 11 8.46 9.92 7.93
N ARG A 12 9.05 10.14 9.12
CA ARG A 12 9.69 11.41 9.47
C ARG A 12 11.11 11.58 8.95
N ASP A 13 11.78 10.49 8.60
CA ASP A 13 13.16 10.50 8.11
C ASP A 13 13.24 10.14 6.63
N ASP A 14 13.88 10.99 5.84
CA ASP A 14 13.98 10.82 4.40
C ASP A 14 14.72 9.54 3.97
N LYS A 15 15.64 9.01 4.77
CA LYS A 15 16.35 7.77 4.43
C LYS A 15 15.43 6.57 4.63
N ARG A 16 14.68 6.51 5.73
CA ARG A 16 13.65 5.48 5.95
C ARG A 16 12.53 5.59 4.93
N LEU A 17 12.08 6.80 4.60
CA LEU A 17 11.04 7.03 3.59
C LEU A 17 11.43 6.43 2.23
N ARG A 18 12.66 6.66 1.76
CA ARG A 18 13.16 6.06 0.51
C ARG A 18 13.19 4.54 0.56
N LYS A 19 13.51 3.95 1.73
CA LYS A 19 13.49 2.49 1.92
C LYS A 19 12.07 1.95 1.90
N VAL A 20 11.14 2.56 2.64
CA VAL A 20 9.72 2.19 2.66
C VAL A 20 9.14 2.26 1.25
N HIS A 21 9.32 3.36 0.54
CA HIS A 21 8.83 3.52 -0.83
C HIS A 21 9.41 2.45 -1.78
N LYS A 22 10.72 2.14 -1.66
CA LYS A 22 11.34 1.09 -2.47
C LYS A 22 10.75 -0.29 -2.15
N THR A 23 10.52 -0.61 -0.87
CA THR A 23 9.87 -1.86 -0.46
C THR A 23 8.45 -1.94 -1.00
N MET A 24 7.64 -0.89 -0.84
CA MET A 24 6.23 -0.87 -1.27
C MET A 24 6.03 -1.08 -2.77
N ARG A 25 6.98 -0.64 -3.61
CA ARG A 25 6.94 -0.93 -5.06
C ARG A 25 6.97 -2.42 -5.42
N ASN A 26 7.41 -3.28 -4.50
CA ASN A 26 7.38 -4.73 -4.69
C ASN A 26 6.07 -5.37 -4.21
N TRP A 27 5.17 -4.61 -3.58
CA TRP A 27 3.97 -5.13 -2.93
C TRP A 27 2.65 -4.59 -3.51
N GLY A 28 2.73 -3.51 -4.30
CA GLY A 28 1.55 -2.87 -4.84
C GLY A 28 1.85 -1.69 -5.74
N ASP A 29 0.77 -1.07 -6.15
CA ASP A 29 0.73 0.03 -7.09
C ASP A 29 0.81 1.38 -6.36
N HIS A 30 1.69 2.26 -6.86
CA HIS A 30 1.90 3.58 -6.28
C HIS A 30 0.77 4.52 -6.72
N LEU A 31 -0.04 4.99 -5.76
CA LEU A 31 -1.18 5.86 -6.06
C LEU A 31 -0.87 7.34 -5.83
N GLN A 32 -0.21 7.66 -4.71
CA GLN A 32 0.23 9.00 -4.34
C GLN A 32 1.54 8.91 -3.56
N TYR A 33 2.19 10.05 -3.31
CA TYR A 33 3.49 10.13 -2.63
C TYR A 33 3.64 9.17 -1.43
N SER A 34 2.61 9.07 -0.60
CA SER A 34 2.58 8.23 0.59
C SER A 34 1.46 7.18 0.60
N VAL A 35 0.94 6.80 -0.57
CA VAL A 35 -0.22 5.90 -0.68
C VAL A 35 0.03 4.83 -1.74
N PHE A 36 -0.17 3.58 -1.36
CA PHE A 36 -0.10 2.40 -2.22
C PHE A 36 -1.39 1.59 -2.14
N GLU A 37 -1.78 0.98 -3.26
CA GLU A 37 -2.81 -0.05 -3.30
C GLU A 37 -2.16 -1.42 -3.50
N CYS A 38 -2.48 -2.38 -2.64
CA CYS A 38 -1.88 -3.70 -2.64
C CYS A 38 -2.96 -4.79 -2.70
N GLN A 39 -2.79 -5.80 -3.57
CA GLN A 39 -3.63 -7.01 -3.54
C GLN A 39 -2.90 -8.10 -2.76
N LEU A 40 -3.28 -8.27 -1.49
CA LEU A 40 -2.56 -9.13 -0.55
C LEU A 40 -3.41 -10.33 -0.14
N SER A 41 -2.78 -11.50 -0.08
CA SER A 41 -3.26 -12.60 0.77
C SER A 41 -2.92 -12.35 2.24
N GLN A 42 -3.45 -13.16 3.16
CA GLN A 42 -3.07 -13.05 4.57
C GLN A 42 -1.57 -13.28 4.80
N HIS A 43 -0.94 -14.19 4.04
CA HIS A 43 0.49 -14.44 4.12
C HIS A 43 1.31 -13.23 3.64
N ASP A 44 0.87 -12.63 2.52
CA ASP A 44 1.50 -11.42 1.96
C ASP A 44 1.42 -10.27 2.96
N LEU A 45 0.27 -10.10 3.62
CA LEU A 45 0.06 -9.07 4.64
C LEU A 45 1.01 -9.24 5.83
N ILE A 46 1.24 -10.46 6.31
CA ILE A 46 2.17 -10.74 7.41
C ILE A 46 3.60 -10.39 6.98
N THR A 47 3.99 -10.82 5.77
CA THR A 47 5.34 -10.61 5.24
C THR A 47 5.61 -9.12 5.01
N LEU A 48 4.64 -8.38 4.46
CA LEU A 48 4.72 -6.94 4.29
C LEU A 48 4.88 -6.22 5.64
N LYS A 49 4.08 -6.60 6.65
CA LYS A 49 4.16 -6.01 7.99
C LYS A 49 5.54 -6.26 8.61
N ASP A 50 6.08 -7.47 8.50
CA ASP A 50 7.41 -7.79 8.99
C ASP A 50 8.48 -6.91 8.30
N GLN A 51 8.50 -6.88 6.97
CA GLN A 51 9.45 -6.06 6.22
C GLN A 51 9.38 -4.57 6.55
N LEU A 52 8.18 -4.01 6.68
CA LEU A 52 8.01 -2.60 7.05
C LEU A 52 8.45 -2.35 8.49
N SER A 53 8.15 -3.27 9.42
CA SER A 53 8.55 -3.15 10.83
C SER A 53 10.07 -3.04 11.01
N GLN A 54 10.86 -3.75 10.19
CA GLN A 54 12.32 -3.67 10.20
C GLN A 54 12.87 -2.34 9.66
N ILE A 55 12.06 -1.57 8.93
CA ILE A 55 12.50 -0.33 8.28
C ILE A 55 12.07 0.90 9.08
N ILE A 56 10.86 0.90 9.63
CA ILE A 56 10.26 2.08 10.28
C ILE A 56 10.78 2.28 11.71
N HIS A 57 10.69 3.53 12.19
CA HIS A 57 10.88 3.85 13.59
C HIS A 57 9.55 3.86 14.34
N HIS A 58 9.30 2.83 15.15
CA HIS A 58 7.99 2.58 15.77
C HIS A 58 7.41 3.72 16.62
N SER A 59 8.23 4.63 17.16
CA SER A 59 7.71 5.79 17.93
C SER A 59 7.44 7.05 17.09
N ASN A 60 8.01 7.13 15.88
CA ASN A 60 8.08 8.39 15.13
C ASN A 60 7.45 8.28 13.74
N ASP A 61 7.31 7.07 13.22
CA ASP A 61 6.75 6.78 11.92
C ASP A 61 5.42 6.03 12.08
N GLN A 62 4.50 6.23 11.15
CA GLN A 62 3.21 5.55 11.12
C GLN A 62 2.98 4.90 9.77
N VAL A 63 2.47 3.68 9.77
CA VAL A 63 1.95 2.99 8.59
C VAL A 63 0.54 2.53 8.90
N LEU A 64 -0.42 2.86 8.05
CA LEU A 64 -1.79 2.38 8.14
C LEU A 64 -2.05 1.38 7.02
N LEU A 65 -2.67 0.25 7.37
CA LEU A 65 -3.15 -0.76 6.43
C LEU A 65 -4.67 -0.83 6.54
N VAL A 66 -5.37 -0.37 5.51
CA VAL A 66 -6.84 -0.35 5.47
C VAL A 66 -7.30 -1.48 4.57
N ASP A 67 -7.99 -2.47 5.13
CA ASP A 67 -8.62 -3.55 4.34
C ASP A 67 -9.88 -3.00 3.66
N LEU A 68 -9.92 -3.10 2.34
CA LEU A 68 -11.01 -2.62 1.50
C LEU A 68 -11.90 -3.77 1.01
N GLY A 69 -11.65 -4.98 1.50
CA GLY A 69 -12.41 -6.19 1.18
C GLY A 69 -11.83 -6.99 0.02
N PRO A 70 -12.56 -8.03 -0.42
CA PRO A 70 -12.11 -8.94 -1.48
C PRO A 70 -11.81 -8.20 -2.78
N ALA A 71 -10.71 -8.60 -3.44
CA ALA A 71 -10.37 -8.07 -4.77
C ALA A 71 -11.41 -8.45 -5.82
N ALA A 72 -12.07 -9.61 -5.65
CA ALA A 72 -13.13 -10.07 -6.53
C ALA A 72 -14.42 -9.29 -6.28
N GLY A 73 -14.93 -8.59 -7.31
CA GLY A 73 -16.24 -7.94 -7.28
C GLY A 73 -16.24 -6.49 -6.80
N ARG A 74 -15.07 -5.89 -6.52
CA ARG A 74 -14.98 -4.45 -6.23
C ARG A 74 -15.06 -3.68 -7.55
N GLY A 75 -16.12 -2.90 -7.74
CA GLY A 75 -16.17 -1.93 -8.85
C GLY A 75 -15.11 -0.84 -8.66
N GLU A 76 -14.70 -0.16 -9.74
CA GLU A 76 -13.70 0.92 -9.77
C GLU A 76 -14.02 2.14 -8.86
N ARG A 77 -15.19 2.15 -8.18
CA ARG A 77 -15.82 3.33 -7.57
C ARG A 77 -15.60 3.49 -6.06
N VAL A 78 -14.45 3.09 -5.53
CA VAL A 78 -14.21 3.23 -4.07
C VAL A 78 -13.22 4.34 -3.74
N ILE A 79 -12.49 4.85 -4.72
CA ILE A 79 -11.53 5.94 -4.54
C ILE A 79 -12.06 7.16 -5.30
N GLU A 80 -12.39 8.21 -4.55
CA GLU A 80 -12.73 9.53 -5.10
C GLU A 80 -11.54 10.47 -4.89
N ALA A 81 -11.20 11.25 -5.93
CA ALA A 81 -10.12 12.22 -5.88
C ALA A 81 -10.67 13.62 -6.11
N LEU A 82 -10.12 14.59 -5.39
CA LEU A 82 -10.36 16.02 -5.62
C LEU A 82 -9.11 16.63 -6.26
N GLY A 83 -9.28 17.38 -7.36
CA GLY A 83 -8.18 17.98 -8.12
C GLY A 83 -7.76 17.12 -9.32
N GLN A 84 -6.54 16.59 -9.30
CA GLN A 84 -6.09 15.66 -10.35
C GLN A 84 -6.89 14.35 -10.26
N PRO A 85 -7.42 13.84 -11.39
CA PRO A 85 -8.24 12.64 -11.37
C PRO A 85 -7.41 11.41 -10.97
N TYR A 86 -8.03 10.51 -10.23
CA TYR A 86 -7.47 9.18 -9.98
C TYR A 86 -7.52 8.36 -11.27
N THR A 87 -6.37 7.87 -11.70
CA THR A 87 -6.27 6.92 -12.82
C THR A 87 -5.96 5.56 -12.25
N ALA A 88 -6.94 4.65 -12.27
CA ALA A 88 -6.71 3.26 -11.93
C ALA A 88 -5.64 2.67 -12.87
N LEU A 89 -4.64 2.00 -12.30
CA LEU A 89 -3.63 1.30 -13.11
C LEU A 89 -4.29 0.10 -13.79
N ALA A 90 -4.19 0.04 -15.12
CA ALA A 90 -4.88 -0.95 -15.96
C ALA A 90 -4.48 -2.41 -15.66
N SER A 91 -3.38 -2.62 -14.94
CA SER A 91 -2.90 -3.94 -14.51
C SER A 91 -2.44 -3.84 -13.05
N PRO A 92 -3.14 -4.47 -12.09
CA PRO A 92 -2.72 -4.43 -10.70
C PRO A 92 -1.42 -5.21 -10.51
N CYS A 93 -0.56 -4.72 -9.63
CA CYS A 93 0.61 -5.46 -9.17
C CYS A 93 0.17 -6.74 -8.44
N LEU A 94 0.37 -7.90 -9.08
CA LEU A 94 0.11 -9.21 -8.51
C LEU A 94 1.42 -9.81 -8.01
N ILE A 95 1.51 -10.00 -6.70
CA ILE A 95 2.59 -10.78 -6.08
C ILE A 95 2.35 -12.24 -6.43
N VAL A 96 3.29 -12.98 -7.00
CA VAL A 96 3.13 -14.41 -7.34
C VAL A 96 3.96 -15.25 -6.39
#